data_AF-A0A6B2S0Q7-F1
#
_entry.id   AF-A0A6B2S0Q7-F1
#
_cell.length_a   1.000
_cell.length_b   1.000
_cell.length_c   1.000
_cell.angle_alpha   90.00
_cell.angle_beta   90.00
_cell.angle_gamma   90.00
#
_symmetry.space_group_name_H-M   'P 1'
#
loop_
_entity.id
_entity.type
_entity.pdbx_description
1 polymer ?
#
loop_
_entity_poly.entity_id
_entity_poly.type
_entity_poly.pdbx_seq_one_letter_code
_entity_poly.pdbx_strand_id
1 'polypeptide(L)'
;MSGSPGPAPEAVTAHGPPQARLRRERPALPRTLRDRARGALLGLAVGDALGAPAENMKPSRIRERWGRIEGFVLDEPAGTDDTEYAIFSGMLLAEHGSALTVAHVEAAWHLWIADRDEGPFRGAGFSERGTLENLRRGLAAPISAQHRHAWSDGLAMRAAPFGVYATGRPAEAARLVAVDGTVSHDGEGIYGGQAVAAGVAAAMVSDSPDAVVQAALSVIPEDSWTARSLHRAVSAARRAVPAPDGSPLPVERAVRSAVVIGGY
;
A
#
# COMPACT_ATOMS: atom_id res chain seq x y z
N MET A 1 -21.63 -72.14 -15.96
CA MET A 1 -21.81 -70.77 -15.45
C MET A 1 -20.70 -70.53 -14.43
N SER A 2 -19.45 -70.20 -14.78
CA SER A 2 -18.90 -69.07 -15.56
C SER A 2 -19.47 -67.72 -15.14
N GLY A 3 -18.84 -67.10 -14.12
CA GLY A 3 -18.96 -65.69 -13.80
C GLY A 3 -17.54 -65.14 -13.57
N SER A 4 -17.05 -64.36 -14.53
CA SER A 4 -15.71 -63.77 -14.54
C SER A 4 -15.55 -62.70 -13.45
N PRO A 5 -14.39 -62.59 -12.78
CA PRO A 5 -14.06 -61.42 -11.97
C PRO A 5 -13.72 -60.23 -12.90
N GLY A 6 -14.29 -59.05 -12.59
CA GLY A 6 -14.08 -57.81 -13.33
C GLY A 6 -12.63 -57.27 -13.25
N PRO A 7 -12.26 -56.33 -14.13
CA PRO A 7 -10.89 -55.83 -14.20
C PRO A 7 -10.48 -55.02 -12.96
N ALA A 8 -9.22 -55.16 -12.58
CA ALA A 8 -8.58 -54.38 -11.51
C ALA A 8 -8.48 -52.88 -11.88
N PRO A 9 -8.51 -51.96 -10.91
CA PRO A 9 -8.41 -50.52 -11.19
C PRO A 9 -7.04 -50.15 -11.78
N GLU A 10 -7.07 -49.30 -12.81
CA GLU A 10 -5.89 -48.78 -13.49
C GLU A 10 -5.02 -47.93 -12.54
N ALA A 11 -3.72 -48.23 -12.53
CA ALA A 11 -2.74 -47.44 -11.81
C ALA A 11 -2.60 -46.06 -12.46
N VAL A 12 -2.96 -45.00 -11.73
CA VAL A 12 -2.65 -43.61 -12.11
C VAL A 12 -1.13 -43.46 -12.15
N THR A 13 -0.58 -43.38 -13.35
CA THR A 13 0.85 -43.13 -13.57
C THR A 13 1.24 -41.77 -13.00
N ALA A 14 2.22 -41.76 -12.10
CA ALA A 14 2.79 -40.57 -11.50
C ALA A 14 3.26 -39.58 -12.58
N HIS A 15 2.77 -38.34 -12.50
CA HIS A 15 3.32 -37.22 -13.27
C HIS A 15 4.80 -37.02 -12.88
N GLY A 16 5.68 -37.10 -13.89
CA GLY A 16 7.09 -36.77 -13.74
C GLY A 16 7.29 -35.32 -13.29
N PRO A 17 8.47 -34.99 -12.74
CA PRO A 17 8.73 -33.68 -12.15
C PRO A 17 8.56 -32.56 -13.19
N PRO A 18 8.01 -31.40 -12.80
CA PRO A 18 7.84 -30.27 -13.70
C PRO A 18 9.21 -29.82 -14.22
N GLN A 19 9.40 -29.86 -15.54
CA GLN A 19 10.61 -29.34 -16.17
C GLN A 19 10.68 -27.83 -15.95
N ALA A 20 11.72 -27.38 -15.25
CA ALA A 20 12.02 -25.98 -15.04
C ALA A 20 12.20 -25.28 -16.41
N ARG A 21 11.17 -24.55 -16.84
CA ARG A 21 11.30 -23.65 -18.00
C ARG A 21 12.25 -22.53 -17.59
N LEU A 22 13.49 -22.60 -18.07
CA LEU A 22 14.43 -21.49 -18.04
C LEU A 22 13.74 -20.26 -18.63
N ARG A 23 13.37 -19.30 -17.76
CA ARG A 23 12.89 -17.98 -18.17
C ARG A 23 14.03 -17.34 -18.96
N ARG A 24 13.93 -17.33 -20.29
CA ARG A 24 14.76 -16.45 -21.12
C ARG A 24 14.42 -15.02 -20.72
N GLU A 25 15.36 -14.33 -20.07
CA GLU A 25 15.27 -12.90 -19.82
C GLU A 25 15.18 -12.19 -21.18
N ARG A 26 13.98 -11.73 -21.51
CA ARG A 26 13.81 -10.80 -22.64
C ARG A 26 14.44 -9.48 -22.22
N PRO A 27 15.24 -8.84 -23.09
CA PRO A 27 15.76 -7.51 -22.79
C PRO A 27 14.58 -6.59 -22.47
N ALA A 28 14.64 -5.93 -21.32
CA ALA A 28 13.59 -5.03 -20.88
C ALA A 28 13.49 -3.87 -21.88
N LEU A 29 12.31 -3.70 -22.48
CA LEU A 29 12.02 -2.51 -23.27
C LEU A 29 12.15 -1.26 -22.38
N PRO A 30 12.51 -0.09 -22.94
CA PRO A 30 12.54 1.15 -22.17
C PRO A 30 11.18 1.38 -21.50
N ARG A 31 11.16 1.49 -20.16
CA ARG A 31 9.91 1.71 -19.43
C ARG A 31 9.37 3.09 -19.74
N THR A 32 8.19 3.17 -20.32
CA THR A 32 7.52 4.45 -20.54
C THR A 32 7.00 5.01 -19.21
N LEU A 33 6.68 6.31 -19.15
CA LEU A 33 6.00 6.89 -17.98
C LEU A 33 4.66 6.21 -17.72
N ARG A 34 3.98 5.75 -18.78
CA ARG A 34 2.75 4.96 -18.68
C ARG A 34 2.99 3.61 -18.01
N ASP A 35 4.10 2.94 -18.30
CA ASP A 35 4.47 1.68 -17.65
C ASP A 35 4.78 1.88 -16.17
N ARG A 36 5.48 2.96 -15.81
CA ARG A 36 5.72 3.33 -14.40
C ARG A 36 4.42 3.64 -13.67
N ALA A 37 3.54 4.42 -14.27
CA ALA A 37 2.23 4.76 -13.69
C ALA A 37 1.38 3.51 -13.45
N ARG A 38 1.29 2.63 -14.46
CA ARG A 38 0.59 1.34 -14.33
C ARG A 38 1.26 0.45 -13.28
N GLY A 39 2.59 0.41 -13.25
CA GLY A 39 3.36 -0.35 -12.27
C GLY A 39 3.14 0.14 -10.83
N ALA A 40 3.03 1.45 -10.61
CA ALA A 40 2.75 2.01 -9.29
C ALA A 40 1.35 1.63 -8.80
N LEU A 41 0.31 1.80 -9.63
CA LEU A 41 -1.07 1.49 -9.24
C LEU A 41 -1.31 -0.01 -9.11
N LEU A 42 -0.78 -0.83 -10.03
CA LEU A 42 -0.86 -2.29 -9.90
C LEU A 42 0.01 -2.81 -8.76
N GLY A 43 1.17 -2.20 -8.51
CA GLY A 43 2.05 -2.58 -7.41
C GLY A 43 1.38 -2.36 -6.05
N LEU A 44 0.63 -1.26 -5.90
CA LEU A 44 -0.24 -1.03 -4.74
C LEU A 44 -1.26 -2.16 -4.59
N ALA A 45 -2.07 -2.43 -5.62
CA ALA A 45 -3.12 -3.45 -5.54
C ALA A 45 -2.58 -4.88 -5.33
N VAL A 46 -1.42 -5.20 -5.93
CA VAL A 46 -0.73 -6.48 -5.71
C VAL A 46 -0.19 -6.56 -4.30
N GLY A 47 0.41 -5.49 -3.78
CA GLY A 47 0.96 -5.44 -2.42
C GLY A 47 -0.12 -5.60 -1.36
N ASP A 48 -1.24 -4.90 -1.53
CA ASP A 48 -2.45 -5.02 -0.74
C ASP A 48 -2.94 -6.49 -0.71
N ALA A 49 -3.27 -7.07 -1.87
CA ALA A 49 -3.80 -8.43 -1.94
C ALA A 49 -2.81 -9.52 -1.45
N LEU A 50 -1.49 -9.28 -1.55
CA LEU A 50 -0.46 -10.15 -0.97
C LEU A 50 -0.41 -10.07 0.56
N GLY A 51 -0.63 -8.86 1.11
CA GLY A 51 -0.57 -8.57 2.53
C GLY A 51 -1.82 -8.97 3.29
N ALA A 52 -3.00 -8.84 2.67
CA ALA A 52 -4.30 -9.05 3.30
C ALA A 52 -4.44 -10.38 4.08
N PRO A 53 -3.99 -11.55 3.58
CA PRO A 53 -4.11 -12.80 4.34
C PRO A 53 -3.28 -12.84 5.63
N ALA A 54 -2.22 -12.03 5.70
CA ALA A 54 -1.29 -11.95 6.82
C ALA A 54 -1.58 -10.77 7.77
N GLU A 55 -2.60 -9.96 7.47
CA GLU A 55 -3.02 -8.85 8.31
C GLU A 55 -3.31 -9.32 9.74
N ASN A 56 -2.90 -8.55 10.73
CA ASN A 56 -3.06 -8.85 12.16
C ASN A 56 -2.37 -10.16 12.65
N MET A 57 -1.54 -10.80 11.82
CA MET A 57 -0.77 -11.99 12.22
C MET A 57 0.60 -11.64 12.78
N LYS A 58 1.01 -12.36 13.83
CA LYS A 58 2.41 -12.29 14.31
C LYS A 58 3.37 -12.85 13.26
N PRO A 59 4.58 -12.29 13.09
CA PRO A 59 5.58 -12.81 12.15
C PRO A 59 5.90 -14.30 12.34
N SER A 60 5.83 -14.84 13.55
CA SER A 60 6.01 -16.27 13.80
C SER A 60 4.91 -17.13 13.18
N ARG A 61 3.66 -16.66 13.20
CA ARG A 61 2.50 -17.36 12.62
C ARG A 61 2.50 -17.30 11.10
N ILE A 62 2.93 -16.17 10.52
CA ILE A 62 3.14 -16.05 9.08
C ILE A 62 4.17 -17.08 8.62
N ARG A 63 5.33 -17.17 9.32
CA ARG A 63 6.37 -18.14 9.01
C ARG A 63 5.93 -19.58 9.17
N GLU A 64 5.19 -19.90 10.23
CA GLU A 64 4.65 -21.24 10.47
C GLU A 64 3.70 -21.68 9.34
N ARG A 65 2.86 -20.76 8.86
CA ARG A 65 1.82 -21.07 7.87
C ARG A 65 2.33 -21.05 6.42
N TRP A 66 3.16 -20.08 6.06
CA TRP A 66 3.55 -19.81 4.66
C TRP A 66 5.06 -19.65 4.46
N GLY A 67 5.87 -19.65 5.52
CA GLY A 67 7.28 -19.28 5.41
C GLY A 67 7.43 -17.80 5.04
N ARG A 68 7.95 -17.53 3.84
CA ARG A 68 7.98 -16.19 3.23
C ARG A 68 6.89 -16.13 2.16
N ILE A 69 6.02 -15.12 2.24
CA ILE A 69 5.04 -14.84 1.20
C ILE A 69 5.77 -14.22 0.02
N GLU A 70 5.84 -14.95 -1.10
CA GLU A 70 6.45 -14.49 -2.36
C GLU A 70 5.44 -14.42 -3.52
N GLY A 71 4.17 -14.76 -3.24
CA GLY A 71 3.06 -14.78 -4.17
C GLY A 71 1.73 -14.91 -3.43
N PHE A 72 0.62 -14.92 -4.16
CA PHE A 72 -0.70 -15.04 -3.56
C PHE A 72 -0.87 -16.39 -2.85
N VAL A 73 -1.38 -16.34 -1.62
CA VAL A 73 -1.55 -17.52 -0.75
C VAL A 73 -3.02 -17.94 -0.57
N LEU A 74 -3.94 -17.23 -1.23
CA LEU A 74 -5.36 -17.55 -1.32
C LEU A 74 -5.69 -17.92 -2.77
N ASP A 75 -6.70 -18.78 -2.95
CA ASP A 75 -7.19 -19.16 -4.28
C ASP A 75 -7.85 -17.98 -5.00
N GLU A 76 -8.49 -17.09 -4.24
CA GLU A 76 -9.14 -15.87 -4.72
C GLU A 76 -8.52 -14.64 -4.01
N PRO A 77 -7.33 -14.18 -4.45
CA PRO A 77 -6.71 -12.99 -3.88
C PRO A 77 -7.51 -11.74 -4.24
N ALA A 78 -7.77 -10.90 -3.26
CA ALA A 78 -8.47 -9.63 -3.40
C ALA A 78 -7.75 -8.55 -2.59
N GLY A 79 -7.79 -7.31 -3.10
CA GLY A 79 -7.38 -6.15 -2.31
C GLY A 79 -8.40 -5.79 -1.24
N THR A 80 -8.02 -4.90 -0.35
CA THR A 80 -8.83 -4.36 0.75
C THR A 80 -9.24 -2.92 0.45
N ASP A 81 -9.59 -2.19 1.50
CA ASP A 81 -9.84 -0.77 1.48
C ASP A 81 -8.66 0.04 0.92
N ASP A 82 -7.41 -0.40 1.07
CA ASP A 82 -6.23 0.23 0.46
C ASP A 82 -6.42 0.48 -1.05
N THR A 83 -6.80 -0.56 -1.79
CA THR A 83 -7.04 -0.46 -3.25
C THR A 83 -8.28 0.37 -3.56
N GLU A 84 -9.37 0.21 -2.81
CA GLU A 84 -10.62 0.95 -3.02
C GLU A 84 -10.41 2.45 -2.81
N TYR A 85 -9.72 2.84 -1.74
CA TYR A 85 -9.37 4.23 -1.44
C TYR A 85 -8.35 4.82 -2.41
N ALA A 86 -7.43 4.01 -2.95
CA ALA A 86 -6.54 4.44 -4.03
C ALA A 86 -7.33 4.73 -5.32
N ILE A 87 -8.34 3.93 -5.65
CA ILE A 87 -9.24 4.19 -6.78
C ILE A 87 -10.04 5.47 -6.54
N PHE A 88 -10.62 5.63 -5.35
CA PHE A 88 -11.32 6.86 -4.94
C PHE A 88 -10.44 8.11 -5.13
N SER A 89 -9.21 8.07 -4.64
CA SER A 89 -8.22 9.15 -4.79
C SER A 89 -7.87 9.42 -6.27
N GLY A 90 -7.72 8.35 -7.06
CA GLY A 90 -7.48 8.45 -8.50
C GLY A 90 -8.65 9.08 -9.26
N MET A 91 -9.89 8.79 -8.88
CA MET A 91 -11.09 9.39 -9.49
C MET A 91 -11.16 10.90 -9.21
N LEU A 92 -10.90 11.32 -7.97
CA LEU A 92 -10.81 12.74 -7.61
C LEU A 92 -9.77 13.49 -8.46
N LEU A 93 -8.61 12.89 -8.69
CA LEU A 93 -7.56 13.48 -9.54
C LEU A 93 -7.93 13.48 -11.03
N ALA A 94 -8.63 12.46 -11.51
CA ALA A 94 -9.10 12.41 -12.88
C ALA A 94 -10.13 13.50 -13.17
N GLU A 95 -10.98 13.82 -12.19
CA GLU A 95 -12.03 14.83 -12.31
C GLU A 95 -11.51 16.26 -12.10
N HIS A 96 -10.74 16.50 -11.03
CA HIS A 96 -10.37 17.85 -10.62
C HIS A 96 -8.90 18.21 -10.90
N GLY A 97 -8.05 17.21 -11.10
CA GLY A 97 -6.61 17.39 -11.29
C GLY A 97 -5.97 18.27 -10.21
N SER A 98 -5.07 19.17 -10.61
CA SER A 98 -4.43 20.13 -9.69
C SER A 98 -5.41 21.10 -9.02
N ALA A 99 -6.63 21.27 -9.53
CA ALA A 99 -7.66 22.11 -8.93
C ALA A 99 -8.48 21.40 -7.83
N LEU A 100 -8.06 20.21 -7.38
CA LEU A 100 -8.65 19.52 -6.25
C LEU A 100 -8.69 20.43 -5.00
N THR A 101 -9.87 20.48 -4.36
CA THR A 101 -10.11 21.25 -3.13
C THR A 101 -10.68 20.34 -2.05
N VAL A 102 -10.59 20.77 -0.79
CA VAL A 102 -11.16 20.02 0.34
C VAL A 102 -12.67 19.81 0.16
N ALA A 103 -13.39 20.79 -0.39
CA ALA A 103 -14.81 20.68 -0.67
C ALA A 103 -15.14 19.61 -1.72
N HIS A 104 -14.30 19.43 -2.74
CA HIS A 104 -14.46 18.33 -3.70
C HIS A 104 -14.29 16.97 -3.02
N VAL A 105 -13.27 16.85 -2.17
CA VAL A 105 -13.00 15.61 -1.43
C VAL A 105 -14.15 15.30 -0.49
N GLU A 106 -14.61 16.27 0.31
CA GLU A 106 -15.73 16.10 1.25
C GLU A 106 -17.03 15.69 0.53
N ALA A 107 -17.34 16.33 -0.60
CA ALA A 107 -18.50 15.94 -1.43
C ALA A 107 -18.38 14.51 -1.96
N ALA A 108 -17.18 14.09 -2.39
CA ALA A 108 -16.95 12.73 -2.84
C ALA A 108 -17.03 11.72 -1.69
N TRP A 109 -16.56 12.06 -0.49
CA TRP A 109 -16.73 11.24 0.71
C TRP A 109 -18.21 11.04 1.01
N HIS A 110 -19.03 12.08 0.98
CA HIS A 110 -20.49 11.92 1.15
C HIS A 110 -21.10 11.00 0.09
N LEU A 111 -20.81 11.28 -1.18
CA LEU A 111 -21.40 10.55 -2.30
C LEU A 111 -21.01 9.07 -2.35
N TRP A 112 -19.73 8.76 -2.13
CA TRP A 112 -19.18 7.42 -2.38
C TRP A 112 -18.96 6.59 -1.12
N ILE A 113 -19.01 7.20 0.07
CA ILE A 113 -18.62 6.52 1.31
C ILE A 113 -19.68 6.75 2.40
N ALA A 114 -19.93 8.02 2.77
CA ALA A 114 -20.62 8.32 4.00
C ALA A 114 -22.12 8.07 3.96
N ASP A 115 -22.73 8.41 2.83
CA ASP A 115 -24.18 8.37 2.63
C ASP A 115 -24.63 7.07 1.92
N ARG A 116 -23.71 6.13 1.66
CA ARG A 116 -24.06 4.84 1.08
C ARG A 116 -24.61 3.89 2.14
N ASP A 117 -25.70 3.22 1.81
CA ASP A 117 -26.34 2.20 2.66
C ASP A 117 -25.65 0.85 2.49
N GLU A 118 -24.42 0.74 2.99
CA GLU A 118 -23.56 -0.45 2.83
C GLU A 118 -23.63 -1.43 4.02
N GLY A 119 -24.58 -1.23 4.95
CA GLY A 119 -24.62 -2.00 6.19
C GLY A 119 -23.37 -1.74 7.06
N PRO A 120 -22.90 -2.71 7.88
CA PRO A 120 -21.65 -2.54 8.62
C PRO A 120 -20.49 -2.49 7.62
N PHE A 121 -20.04 -1.28 7.31
CA PHE A 121 -18.96 -0.94 6.38
C PHE A 121 -17.82 -1.98 6.44
N ARG A 122 -17.84 -2.95 5.51
CA ARG A 122 -16.93 -4.11 5.52
C ARG A 122 -15.63 -3.70 4.84
N GLY A 123 -14.74 -3.04 5.56
CA GLY A 123 -13.40 -2.76 5.04
C GLY A 123 -12.75 -1.51 5.59
N ALA A 124 -13.50 -0.48 6.02
CA ALA A 124 -12.87 0.75 6.50
C ALA A 124 -11.93 0.50 7.69
N GLY A 125 -10.67 0.86 7.49
CA GLY A 125 -9.71 1.13 8.55
C GLY A 125 -10.28 1.92 9.73
N PHE A 126 -9.65 1.77 10.89
CA PHE A 126 -10.12 2.40 12.14
C PHE A 126 -10.17 3.94 12.06
N SER A 127 -9.33 4.55 11.23
CA SER A 127 -9.31 6.00 10.93
C SER A 127 -10.56 6.46 10.20
N GLU A 128 -10.85 5.82 9.07
CA GLU A 128 -11.92 6.15 8.14
C GLU A 128 -13.28 6.04 8.82
N ARG A 129 -13.43 5.07 9.75
CA ARG A 129 -14.63 4.96 10.60
C ARG A 129 -14.86 6.17 11.50
N GLY A 130 -13.79 6.74 12.05
CA GLY A 130 -13.87 7.96 12.87
C GLY A 130 -14.33 9.15 12.05
N THR A 131 -13.75 9.31 10.85
CA THR A 131 -14.17 10.34 9.89
C THR A 131 -15.61 10.19 9.48
N LEU A 132 -16.02 8.97 9.12
CA LEU A 132 -17.36 8.63 8.68
C LEU A 132 -18.42 9.00 9.72
N GLU A 133 -18.18 8.66 10.99
CA GLU A 133 -19.07 9.03 12.09
C GLU A 133 -19.19 10.55 12.24
N ASN A 134 -18.08 11.29 12.12
CA ASN A 134 -18.09 12.74 12.20
C ASN A 134 -18.86 13.39 11.02
N LEU A 135 -18.65 12.92 9.79
CA LEU A 135 -19.37 13.40 8.60
C LEU A 135 -20.88 13.14 8.73
N ARG A 136 -21.29 11.96 9.21
CA ARG A 136 -22.70 11.61 9.45
C ARG A 136 -23.36 12.47 10.54
N ARG A 137 -22.58 13.06 11.44
CA ARG A 137 -23.03 14.04 12.43
C ARG A 137 -23.07 15.47 11.90
N GLY A 138 -22.72 15.68 10.63
CA GLY A 138 -22.68 16.99 9.98
C GLY A 138 -21.42 17.81 10.29
N LEU A 139 -20.33 17.16 10.75
CA LEU A 139 -19.04 17.83 10.95
C LEU A 139 -18.26 17.82 9.64
N ALA A 140 -17.85 19.01 9.18
CA ALA A 140 -17.05 19.19 7.97
C ALA A 140 -15.54 19.18 8.28
N ALA A 141 -14.72 19.08 7.23
CA ALA A 141 -13.28 19.20 7.36
C ALA A 141 -12.86 20.61 7.86
N PRO A 142 -11.80 20.74 8.68
CA PRO A 142 -10.93 19.67 9.17
C PRO A 142 -11.45 18.96 10.43
N ILE A 143 -12.62 19.34 10.95
CA ILE A 143 -13.17 18.78 12.20
C ILE A 143 -13.54 17.30 11.99
N SER A 144 -13.94 16.91 10.79
CA SER A 144 -14.19 15.51 10.42
C SER A 144 -13.01 14.59 10.73
N ALA A 145 -11.77 15.08 10.61
CA ALA A 145 -10.54 14.35 10.92
C ALA A 145 -10.17 14.33 12.42
N GLN A 146 -10.89 15.02 13.30
CA GLN A 146 -10.59 15.06 14.73
C GLN A 146 -11.12 13.82 15.47
N HIS A 147 -10.41 12.70 15.32
CA HIS A 147 -10.68 11.45 16.04
C HIS A 147 -9.37 10.76 16.47
N ARG A 148 -9.49 9.75 17.36
CA ARG A 148 -8.35 9.09 18.01
C ARG A 148 -7.33 8.43 17.06
N HIS A 149 -7.73 8.17 15.83
CA HIS A 149 -6.96 7.39 14.86
C HIS A 149 -6.53 8.20 13.63
N ALA A 150 -6.68 9.53 13.64
CA ALA A 150 -6.35 10.39 12.49
C ALA A 150 -4.86 10.40 12.10
N TRP A 151 -4.00 9.80 12.93
CA TRP A 151 -2.55 9.65 12.73
C TRP A 151 -2.16 8.35 12.02
N SER A 152 -3.13 7.47 11.70
CA SER A 152 -2.88 6.19 11.04
C SER A 152 -2.35 6.36 9.61
N ASP A 153 -2.01 5.25 8.97
CA ASP A 153 -1.52 5.15 7.60
C ASP A 153 -2.63 5.14 6.52
N GLY A 154 -3.90 5.36 6.88
CA GLY A 154 -5.03 5.30 5.94
C GLY A 154 -4.93 6.28 4.77
N LEU A 155 -4.25 7.41 4.95
CA LEU A 155 -3.90 8.32 3.86
C LEU A 155 -2.68 7.85 3.07
N ALA A 156 -1.68 7.28 3.74
CA ALA A 156 -0.44 6.81 3.13
C ALA A 156 -0.68 5.62 2.20
N MET A 157 -1.53 4.67 2.59
CA MET A 157 -1.87 3.49 1.78
C MET A 157 -2.50 3.87 0.44
N ARG A 158 -3.27 4.97 0.39
CA ARG A 158 -3.94 5.47 -0.83
C ARG A 158 -3.20 6.56 -1.58
N ALA A 159 -1.96 6.89 -1.19
CA ALA A 159 -1.25 8.08 -1.67
C ALA A 159 -0.63 7.95 -3.09
N ALA A 160 -0.49 6.73 -3.62
CA ALA A 160 0.20 6.48 -4.90
C ALA A 160 -0.37 7.26 -6.11
N PRO A 161 -1.71 7.41 -6.30
CA PRO A 161 -2.27 8.19 -7.40
C PRO A 161 -1.78 9.64 -7.43
N PHE A 162 -1.60 10.29 -6.28
CA PHE A 162 -1.11 11.67 -6.20
C PHE A 162 0.32 11.79 -6.70
N GLY A 163 1.19 10.84 -6.35
CA GLY A 163 2.56 10.79 -6.84
C GLY A 163 2.65 10.52 -8.35
N VAL A 164 1.80 9.63 -8.87
CA VAL A 164 1.69 9.37 -10.30
C VAL A 164 1.24 10.62 -11.06
N TYR A 165 0.18 11.28 -10.58
CA TYR A 165 -0.34 12.52 -11.18
C TYR A 165 0.69 13.66 -11.17
N ALA A 166 1.39 13.82 -10.04
CA ALA A 166 2.41 14.83 -9.85
C ALA A 166 3.83 14.30 -10.17
N THR A 167 3.96 13.48 -11.22
CA THR A 167 5.24 12.93 -11.70
C THR A 167 6.36 13.98 -11.69
N GLY A 168 7.46 13.69 -11.00
CA GLY A 168 8.62 14.58 -10.89
C GLY A 168 8.39 15.87 -10.09
N ARG A 169 7.23 16.04 -9.45
CA ARG A 169 6.84 17.22 -8.66
C ARG A 169 6.44 16.84 -7.23
N PRO A 170 7.40 16.44 -6.37
CA PRO A 170 7.11 15.97 -5.00
C PRO A 170 6.27 16.94 -4.15
N ALA A 171 6.53 18.24 -4.25
CA ALA A 171 5.77 19.26 -3.51
C ALA A 171 4.31 19.34 -3.95
N GLU A 172 4.01 19.16 -5.24
CA GLU A 172 2.62 19.11 -5.72
C GLU A 172 1.92 17.83 -5.27
N ALA A 173 2.62 16.69 -5.30
CA ALA A 173 2.10 15.43 -4.79
C ALA A 173 1.69 15.56 -3.32
N ALA A 174 2.58 16.15 -2.51
CA ALA A 174 2.35 16.42 -1.09
C ALA A 174 1.21 17.42 -0.84
N ARG A 175 1.06 18.44 -1.69
CA ARG A 175 -0.06 19.38 -1.60
C ARG A 175 -1.39 18.69 -1.87
N LEU A 176 -1.49 17.91 -2.95
CA LEU A 176 -2.75 17.27 -3.36
C LEU A 176 -3.18 16.17 -2.38
N VAL A 177 -2.25 15.34 -1.90
CA VAL A 177 -2.59 14.30 -0.91
C VAL A 177 -2.99 14.92 0.43
N ALA A 178 -2.43 16.08 0.81
CA ALA A 178 -2.87 16.79 2.02
C ALA A 178 -4.29 17.36 1.87
N VAL A 179 -4.68 17.80 0.67
CA VAL A 179 -6.06 18.22 0.39
C VAL A 179 -7.04 17.06 0.59
N ASP A 180 -6.73 15.86 0.10
CA ASP A 180 -7.52 14.64 0.39
C ASP A 180 -7.52 14.33 1.90
N GLY A 181 -6.32 14.25 2.46
CA GLY A 181 -6.10 13.90 3.87
C GLY A 181 -6.83 14.80 4.86
N THR A 182 -7.04 16.08 4.55
CA THR A 182 -7.71 17.05 5.44
C THR A 182 -9.12 16.60 5.86
N VAL A 183 -9.78 15.75 5.06
CA VAL A 183 -11.10 15.21 5.42
C VAL A 183 -11.00 14.11 6.49
N SER A 184 -9.96 13.26 6.47
CA SER A 184 -9.93 12.03 7.26
C SER A 184 -8.73 11.82 8.19
N HIS A 185 -7.68 12.63 8.06
CA HIS A 185 -6.44 12.50 8.80
C HIS A 185 -5.94 13.87 9.30
N ASP A 186 -5.09 13.83 10.33
CA ASP A 186 -4.44 15.01 10.90
C ASP A 186 -3.01 14.65 11.36
N GLY A 187 -2.15 15.67 11.42
CA GLY A 187 -0.76 15.55 11.86
C GLY A 187 0.00 14.44 11.13
N GLU A 188 0.44 13.42 11.87
CA GLU A 188 1.25 12.32 11.33
C GLU A 188 0.55 11.52 10.21
N GLY A 189 -0.79 11.45 10.21
CA GLY A 189 -1.52 10.79 9.12
C GLY A 189 -1.35 11.55 7.80
N ILE A 190 -1.39 12.89 7.85
CA ILE A 190 -1.10 13.74 6.69
C ILE A 190 0.37 13.63 6.29
N TYR A 191 1.29 13.68 7.25
CA TYR A 191 2.73 13.58 6.96
C TYR A 191 3.10 12.23 6.31
N GLY A 192 2.50 11.13 6.77
CA GLY A 192 2.65 9.82 6.13
C GLY A 192 2.18 9.83 4.67
N GLY A 193 0.99 10.37 4.40
CA GLY A 193 0.47 10.55 3.05
C GLY A 193 1.36 11.39 2.15
N GLN A 194 1.83 12.53 2.65
CA GLN A 194 2.75 13.43 1.94
C GLN A 194 4.06 12.74 1.59
N ALA A 195 4.67 12.04 2.55
CA ALA A 195 5.92 11.33 2.36
C ALA A 195 5.80 10.26 1.26
N VAL A 196 4.73 9.46 1.27
CA VAL A 196 4.49 8.43 0.24
C VAL A 196 4.22 9.07 -1.13
N ALA A 197 3.34 10.05 -1.22
CA ALA A 197 3.02 10.72 -2.49
C ALA A 197 4.25 11.37 -3.13
N ALA A 198 5.06 12.07 -2.33
CA ALA A 198 6.31 12.69 -2.77
C ALA A 198 7.35 11.65 -3.22
N GLY A 199 7.49 10.55 -2.47
CA GLY A 199 8.36 9.44 -2.84
C GLY A 199 7.96 8.80 -4.17
N VAL A 200 6.65 8.55 -4.37
CA VAL A 200 6.13 8.02 -5.64
C VAL A 200 6.37 9.00 -6.79
N ALA A 201 6.15 10.30 -6.59
CA ALA A 201 6.43 11.31 -7.61
C ALA A 201 7.90 11.31 -8.06
N ALA A 202 8.85 11.11 -7.14
CA ALA A 202 10.27 10.97 -7.45
C ALA A 202 10.58 9.64 -8.16
N ALA A 203 9.97 8.52 -7.71
CA ALA A 203 10.14 7.21 -8.32
C ALA A 203 9.61 7.14 -9.77
N MET A 204 8.69 8.03 -10.14
CA MET A 204 8.21 8.14 -11.52
C MET A 204 9.28 8.63 -12.50
N VAL A 205 10.34 9.30 -12.03
CA VAL A 205 11.41 9.87 -12.87
C VAL A 205 12.82 9.42 -12.48
N SER A 206 12.96 8.64 -11.41
CA SER A 206 14.24 8.17 -10.88
C SER A 206 14.15 6.72 -10.42
N ASP A 207 15.23 5.97 -10.59
CA ASP A 207 15.38 4.61 -10.06
C ASP A 207 16.20 4.58 -8.75
N SER A 208 16.59 5.74 -8.23
CA SER A 208 17.40 5.86 -7.01
C SER A 208 16.53 5.85 -5.74
N PRO A 209 16.70 4.86 -4.84
CA PRO A 209 16.02 4.86 -3.54
C PRO A 209 16.36 6.09 -2.70
N ASP A 210 17.58 6.62 -2.81
CA ASP A 210 17.98 7.84 -2.12
C ASP A 210 17.14 9.03 -2.60
N ALA A 211 16.88 9.15 -3.91
CA ALA A 211 16.04 10.22 -4.46
C ALA A 211 14.60 10.13 -3.92
N VAL A 212 14.05 8.92 -3.80
CA VAL A 212 12.71 8.67 -3.23
C VAL A 212 12.65 9.09 -1.76
N VAL A 213 13.64 8.69 -0.96
CA VAL A 213 13.73 9.03 0.45
C VAL A 213 13.91 10.54 0.66
N GLN A 214 14.77 11.20 -0.13
CA GLN A 214 14.97 12.64 -0.03
C GLN A 214 13.70 13.41 -0.39
N ALA A 215 12.97 12.98 -1.43
CA ALA A 215 11.69 13.60 -1.79
C ALA A 215 10.66 13.47 -0.67
N ALA A 216 10.53 12.29 -0.06
CA ALA A 216 9.63 12.05 1.07
C ALA A 216 9.97 12.94 2.29
N LEU A 217 11.25 13.06 2.64
CA LEU A 217 11.69 13.91 3.77
C LEU A 217 11.53 15.40 3.49
N SER A 218 11.65 15.84 2.24
CA SER A 218 11.62 17.26 1.87
C SER A 218 10.24 17.95 2.03
N VAL A 219 9.17 17.17 2.22
CA VAL A 219 7.79 17.67 2.25
C VAL A 219 7.12 17.54 3.62
N ILE A 220 7.83 17.03 4.62
CA ILE A 220 7.30 16.80 5.98
C ILE A 220 8.16 17.55 7.01
N PRO A 221 7.60 17.92 8.19
CA PRO A 221 8.38 18.56 9.25
C PRO A 221 9.52 17.66 9.74
N GLU A 222 10.71 18.24 9.92
CA GLU A 222 11.92 17.51 10.36
C GLU A 222 11.73 16.87 11.75
N ASP A 223 10.95 17.51 12.62
CA ASP A 223 10.61 17.06 13.96
C ASP A 223 9.31 16.22 14.04
N SER A 224 8.76 15.79 12.91
CA SER A 224 7.66 14.82 12.89
C SER A 224 8.12 13.41 13.29
N TRP A 225 7.20 12.62 13.81
CA TRP A 225 7.43 11.19 14.06
C TRP A 225 7.71 10.45 12.75
N THR A 226 7.03 10.82 11.66
CA THR A 226 7.25 10.29 10.31
C THR A 226 8.70 10.52 9.86
N ALA A 227 9.23 11.74 9.93
CA ALA A 227 10.61 12.05 9.55
C ALA A 227 11.63 11.27 10.39
N ARG A 228 11.46 11.24 11.71
CA ARG A 228 12.32 10.46 12.62
C ARG A 228 12.28 8.97 12.30
N SER A 229 11.12 8.42 11.96
CA SER A 229 10.96 7.00 11.63
C SER A 229 11.61 6.66 10.28
N LEU A 230 11.46 7.52 9.26
CA LEU A 230 12.17 7.40 7.99
C LEU A 230 13.70 7.45 8.17
N HIS A 231 14.22 8.43 8.93
CA HIS A 231 15.64 8.50 9.23
C HIS A 231 16.15 7.24 9.95
N ARG A 232 15.41 6.73 10.94
CA ARG A 232 15.75 5.48 11.65
C ARG A 232 15.79 4.28 10.69
N ALA A 233 14.79 4.12 9.83
CA ALA A 233 14.73 3.06 8.82
C ALA A 233 15.92 3.09 7.87
N VAL A 234 16.19 4.26 7.27
CA VAL A 234 17.29 4.44 6.29
C VAL A 234 18.65 4.21 6.95
N SER A 235 18.83 4.72 8.17
CA SER A 235 20.04 4.52 8.96
C SER A 235 20.26 3.04 9.29
N ALA A 236 19.20 2.31 9.64
CA ALA A 236 19.26 0.87 9.87
C ALA A 236 19.58 0.09 8.58
N ALA A 237 18.94 0.44 7.45
CA ALA A 237 19.19 -0.19 6.16
C ALA A 237 20.65 -0.04 5.73
N ARG A 238 21.23 1.15 5.86
CA ARG A 238 22.63 1.45 5.49
C ARG A 238 23.66 0.75 6.37
N ARG A 239 23.33 0.44 7.62
CA ARG A 239 24.22 -0.28 8.55
C ARG A 239 24.08 -1.79 8.50
N ALA A 240 22.99 -2.30 7.93
CA ALA A 240 22.74 -3.73 7.89
C ALA A 240 23.77 -4.44 7.00
N VAL A 241 24.35 -5.53 7.50
CA VAL A 241 25.26 -6.38 6.73
C VAL A 241 24.40 -7.29 5.82
N PRO A 242 24.60 -7.27 4.50
CA PRO A 242 23.90 -8.18 3.59
C PRO A 242 24.18 -9.64 3.94
N ALA A 243 23.22 -10.52 3.67
CA ALA A 243 23.45 -11.95 3.87
C ALA A 243 24.47 -12.47 2.84
N PRO A 244 25.33 -13.45 3.21
CA PRO A 244 26.28 -14.05 2.27
C PRO A 244 25.63 -14.72 1.05
N ASP A 245 24.36 -15.13 1.17
CA ASP A 245 23.56 -15.74 0.12
C ASP A 245 22.85 -14.72 -0.80
N GLY A 246 23.10 -13.41 -0.58
CA GLY A 246 22.45 -12.33 -1.32
C GLY A 246 21.02 -12.02 -0.87
N SER A 247 20.53 -12.67 0.20
CA SER A 247 19.18 -12.42 0.72
C SER A 247 19.02 -10.99 1.27
N PRO A 248 17.90 -10.30 0.97
CA PRO A 248 17.59 -9.00 1.57
C PRO A 248 17.14 -9.12 3.03
N LEU A 249 16.89 -10.33 3.54
CA LEU A 249 16.29 -10.57 4.86
C LEU A 249 16.98 -9.86 6.04
N PRO A 250 18.33 -9.80 6.14
CA PRO A 250 18.96 -9.08 7.25
C PRO A 250 18.64 -7.59 7.23
N VAL A 251 18.64 -6.98 6.04
CA VAL A 251 18.32 -5.56 5.84
C VAL A 251 16.85 -5.30 6.18
N GLU A 252 15.93 -6.12 5.66
CA GLU A 252 14.50 -6.04 5.96
C GLU A 252 14.22 -6.15 7.48
N ARG A 253 14.89 -7.09 8.16
CA ARG A 253 14.77 -7.25 9.63
C ARG A 253 15.33 -6.07 10.39
N ALA A 254 16.47 -5.51 9.95
CA ALA A 254 17.07 -4.33 10.57
C ALA A 254 16.14 -3.12 10.46
N VAL A 255 15.56 -2.89 9.27
CA VAL A 255 14.57 -1.84 9.05
C VAL A 255 13.35 -2.03 9.95
N ARG A 256 12.75 -3.23 9.94
CA ARG A 256 11.58 -3.53 10.79
C ARG A 256 11.86 -3.26 12.27
N SER A 257 12.99 -3.75 12.79
CA SER A 257 13.35 -3.57 14.20
C SER A 257 13.62 -2.10 14.57
N ALA A 258 13.98 -1.25 13.60
CA ALA A 258 14.25 0.16 13.84
C ALA A 258 12.99 1.03 13.93
N VAL A 259 11.87 0.58 13.36
CA VAL A 259 10.63 1.38 13.27
C VAL A 259 9.43 0.76 14.00
N VAL A 260 9.41 -0.56 14.19
CA VAL A 260 8.33 -1.23 14.94
C VAL A 260 8.61 -1.12 16.43
N ILE A 261 7.76 -0.38 17.15
CA ILE A 261 7.78 -0.29 18.60
C ILE A 261 6.98 -1.48 19.15
N GLY A 262 7.66 -2.44 19.80
CA GLY A 262 6.98 -3.57 20.43
C GLY A 262 6.26 -3.16 21.72
N GLY A 263 5.11 -3.77 21.99
CA GLY A 263 4.37 -3.59 23.25
C GLY A 263 3.14 -2.68 23.17
N TYR A 264 2.78 -2.23 21.97
CA TYR A 264 1.45 -1.71 21.62
C TYR A 264 0.77 -2.69 20.65
#